data_AF-A0A535FS46-F1
#
_entry.id   AF-A0A535FS46-F1
#
_cell.length_a   1.000
_cell.length_b   1.000
_cell.length_c   1.000
_cell.angle_alpha   90.00
_cell.angle_beta   90.00
_cell.angle_gamma   90.00
#
_symmetry.space_group_name_H-M   'P 1'
#
loop_
_entity.id
_entity.type
_entity.pdbx_description
1 polymer ?
#
loop_
_entity_poly.entity_id
_entity_poly.type
_entity_poly.pdbx_seq_one_letter_code
_entity_poly.pdbx_strand_id
1 'polypeptide(L)'
;MTRAGTLLEKEPGLKTFFQGEEHPYVRCLIADTVDPERHFECRVLDEDDIPFSAGEHITLEVIKVVTERRSGVVRFDCRLPKIHE
;
A
#
# COMPACT_ATOMS: atom_id res chain seq x y z
N MET A 1 -9.59 4.30 8.23
CA MET A 1 -10.18 3.83 6.94
C MET A 1 -9.29 2.70 6.45
N THR A 2 -9.83 1.59 5.96
CA THR A 2 -9.01 0.45 5.49
C THR A 2 -9.15 0.25 3.99
N ARG A 3 -8.14 -0.38 3.39
CA ARG A 3 -8.13 -0.83 2.00
C ARG A 3 -7.80 -2.31 1.98
N ALA A 4 -8.72 -3.12 1.46
CA ALA A 4 -8.56 -4.56 1.35
C ALA A 4 -8.61 -4.99 -0.11
N GLY A 5 -7.94 -6.08 -0.43
CA GLY A 5 -7.90 -6.62 -1.78
C GLY A 5 -6.88 -7.72 -1.95
N THR A 6 -6.73 -8.18 -3.19
CA THR A 6 -5.74 -9.19 -3.55
C THR A 6 -4.43 -8.49 -3.90
N LEU A 7 -3.34 -8.85 -3.23
CA LEU A 7 -2.01 -8.35 -3.55
C LEU A 7 -1.61 -8.91 -4.91
N LEU A 8 -1.38 -8.05 -5.89
CA LEU A 8 -0.91 -8.45 -7.22
C LEU A 8 0.62 -8.45 -7.28
N GLU A 9 1.22 -7.37 -6.77
CA GLU A 9 2.66 -7.14 -6.82
C GLU A 9 3.11 -6.43 -5.55
N LYS A 10 4.32 -6.77 -5.06
CA LYS A 10 5.02 -6.00 -4.03
C LYS A 10 6.47 -5.72 -4.43
N GLU A 11 6.95 -4.55 -4.05
CA GLU A 11 8.33 -4.12 -4.23
C GLU A 11 8.86 -3.56 -2.88
N PRO A 12 9.65 -4.36 -2.15
CA PRO A 12 10.24 -3.96 -0.87
C PRO A 12 11.53 -3.14 -1.04
N GLY A 13 12.07 -2.61 0.07
CA GLY A 13 13.35 -1.91 0.11
C GLY A 13 13.37 -0.49 -0.49
N LEU A 14 12.19 0.12 -0.70
CA LEU A 14 12.07 1.48 -1.22
C LEU A 14 12.08 2.51 -0.08
N LYS A 15 12.34 3.78 -0.42
CA LYS A 15 12.36 4.89 0.53
C LYS A 15 11.60 6.10 0.01
N THR A 16 10.91 6.80 0.91
CA THR A 16 10.17 8.03 0.59
C THR A 16 10.34 9.05 1.71
N PHE A 17 10.16 10.33 1.38
CA PHE A 17 9.95 11.35 2.41
C PHE A 17 8.46 11.39 2.78
N PHE A 18 8.18 11.33 4.08
CA PHE A 18 6.84 11.46 4.64
C PHE A 18 6.93 12.32 5.91
N GLN A 19 6.09 13.36 6.00
CA GLN A 19 6.06 14.30 7.14
C GLN A 19 7.41 14.94 7.52
N GLY A 20 8.34 15.05 6.58
CA GLY A 20 9.64 15.69 6.80
C GLY A 20 10.76 14.72 7.17
N GLU A 21 10.47 13.43 7.31
CA GLU A 21 11.45 12.38 7.59
C GLU A 21 11.52 11.37 6.44
N GLU A 22 12.65 10.67 6.33
CA GLU A 22 12.82 9.56 5.38
C GLU A 22 12.28 8.28 6.02
N HIS A 23 11.38 7.58 5.33
CA HIS A 23 10.77 6.33 5.78
C HIS A 23 11.00 5.24 4.74
N PRO A 24 11.34 4.00 5.17
CA PRO A 24 11.25 2.84 4.30
C PRO A 24 9.79 2.58 3.95
N TYR A 25 9.55 1.98 2.79
CA TYR A 25 8.22 1.52 2.44
C TYR A 25 8.25 0.36 1.45
N VAL A 26 7.14 -0.38 1.42
CA VAL A 26 6.85 -1.40 0.41
C VAL A 26 5.80 -0.87 -0.56
N ARG A 27 6.11 -0.82 -1.87
CA ARG A 27 5.10 -0.53 -2.89
C ARG A 27 4.26 -1.77 -3.12
N CYS A 28 2.94 -1.62 -3.10
CA CYS A 28 1.99 -2.70 -3.35
C CYS A 28 1.03 -2.28 -4.46
N LEU A 29 0.69 -3.21 -5.34
CA LEU A 29 -0.46 -3.11 -6.23
C LEU A 29 -1.54 -4.06 -5.74
N ILE A 30 -2.72 -3.54 -5.44
CA ILE A 30 -3.83 -4.33 -4.90
C ILE A 30 -5.03 -4.26 -5.84
N ALA A 31 -5.59 -5.41 -6.22
CA ALA A 31 -6.87 -5.50 -6.92
C ALA A 31 -8.04 -5.38 -5.95
N ASP A 32 -9.07 -4.62 -6.32
CA ASP A 32 -10.31 -4.50 -5.55
C ASP A 32 -11.01 -5.86 -5.39
N THR A 33 -11.65 -6.08 -4.24
CA THR A 33 -12.36 -7.34 -3.97
C THR A 33 -13.69 -7.47 -4.72
N VAL A 34 -14.30 -6.35 -5.11
CA VAL A 34 -15.58 -6.29 -5.81
C VAL A 34 -15.37 -6.18 -7.32
N ASP A 35 -14.35 -5.43 -7.73
CA ASP A 35 -14.00 -5.22 -9.15
C ASP A 35 -12.50 -5.48 -9.40
N PRO A 36 -12.09 -6.73 -9.68
CA PRO A 36 -10.67 -7.10 -9.80
C PRO A 36 -9.89 -6.34 -10.87
N GLU A 37 -10.56 -5.80 -11.89
CA GLU A 37 -9.93 -4.97 -12.94
C GLU A 37 -9.51 -3.59 -12.40
N ARG A 38 -10.05 -3.19 -11.24
CA ARG A 38 -9.71 -1.95 -10.57
C ARG A 38 -8.53 -2.18 -9.63
N HIS A 39 -7.40 -1.60 -9.97
CA HIS A 39 -6.18 -1.69 -9.16
C HIS A 39 -5.92 -0.41 -8.34
N PHE A 40 -5.26 -0.58 -7.20
CA PHE A 40 -4.84 0.50 -6.33
C PHE A 40 -3.35 0.41 -6.05
N GLU A 41 -2.67 1.54 -6.21
CA GLU A 41 -1.29 1.68 -5.78
C GLU A 41 -1.25 2.06 -4.29
N CYS A 42 -0.56 1.24 -3.50
CA CYS A 42 -0.40 1.43 -2.07
C CYS A 42 1.09 1.52 -1.71
N ARG A 43 1.42 2.35 -0.72
CA ARG A 43 2.73 2.37 -0.07
C ARG A 43 2.55 2.06 1.39
N VAL A 44 3.06 0.91 1.82
CA VAL A 44 3.07 0.54 3.24
C VAL A 44 4.31 1.17 3.86
N LEU A 45 4.12 2.23 4.64
CA LEU A 45 5.20 2.99 5.27
C LEU A 45 5.73 2.24 6.50
N ASP A 46 6.97 2.55 6.86
CA ASP A 46 7.66 2.06 8.06
C ASP A 46 7.95 0.54 8.04
N GLU A 47 7.90 -0.07 6.85
CA GLU A 47 8.13 -1.51 6.64
C GLU A 47 9.22 -1.71 5.58
N ASP A 48 10.18 -2.59 5.85
CA ASP A 48 11.21 -3.00 4.88
C ASP A 48 10.69 -4.08 3.92
N ASP A 49 9.82 -4.97 4.41
CA ASP A 49 9.03 -5.93 3.63
C ASP A 49 7.68 -6.20 4.35
N ILE A 50 6.71 -6.79 3.65
CA ILE A 50 5.43 -7.25 4.21
C ILE A 50 5.27 -8.77 4.12
N PRO A 51 4.60 -9.42 5.08
CA PRO A 51 4.47 -10.88 5.15
C PRO A 51 3.37 -11.43 4.22
N PHE A 52 3.15 -10.79 3.08
CA PHE A 52 2.14 -11.18 2.09
C PHE A 52 2.80 -11.46 0.74
N SER A 53 2.29 -12.47 0.04
CA SER A 53 2.70 -12.87 -1.29
C SER A 53 1.68 -12.44 -2.35
N ALA A 54 2.12 -12.34 -3.61
CA ALA A 54 1.20 -12.12 -4.72
C ALA A 54 0.13 -13.24 -4.77
N GLY A 55 -1.13 -12.85 -4.96
CA GLY A 55 -2.30 -13.72 -4.90
C GLY A 55 -2.96 -13.80 -3.52
N GLU A 56 -2.31 -13.33 -2.45
CA GLU A 56 -2.90 -13.33 -1.11
C GLU A 56 -3.80 -12.12 -0.87
N HIS A 57 -4.80 -12.30 -0.02
CA HIS A 57 -5.67 -11.22 0.42
C HIS A 57 -5.00 -10.42 1.53
N ILE A 58 -4.90 -9.10 1.34
CA ILE A 58 -4.29 -8.16 2.29
C ILE A 58 -5.29 -7.10 2.73
N THR A 59 -5.19 -6.66 3.97
CA THR A 59 -5.91 -5.49 4.49
C THR A 59 -4.91 -4.48 5.03
N LEU A 60 -4.99 -3.25 4.54
CA LEU A 60 -4.12 -2.14 4.91
C LEU A 60 -4.91 -1.04 5.61
N GLU A 61 -4.29 -0.38 6.58
CA GLU A 61 -4.83 0.83 7.19
C GLU A 61 -4.37 2.06 6.39
N VAL A 62 -5.32 2.79 5.81
CA VAL A 62 -5.01 4.00 5.02
C VAL A 62 -4.75 5.17 5.95
N ILE A 63 -3.56 5.76 5.82
CA ILE A 63 -3.16 6.98 6.53
C ILE A 63 -3.51 8.21 5.69
N LYS A 64 -3.17 8.20 4.40
CA LYS A 64 -3.32 9.35 3.51
C LYS A 64 -3.59 8.92 2.08
N VAL A 65 -4.48 9.64 1.42
CA VAL A 65 -4.69 9.52 -0.03
C VAL A 65 -3.89 10.61 -0.73
N VAL A 66 -3.07 10.22 -1.69
CA VAL A 66 -2.26 11.12 -2.52
C VAL A 66 -2.72 11.01 -3.95
N THR A 67 -3.20 12.13 -4.50
CA THR A 67 -3.55 12.22 -5.93
C THR A 67 -2.46 12.99 -6.65
N GLU A 68 -1.74 12.30 -7.51
CA GLU A 68 -0.75 12.93 -8.38
C GLU A 68 -1.45 13.54 -9.59
N ARG A 69 -1.67 14.86 -9.54
CA ARG A 69 -2.44 15.58 -10.58
C ARG A 69 -1.84 15.48 -11.98
N ARG A 70 -0.53 15.25 -12.10
CA ARG A 70 0.16 15.15 -13.40
C ARG A 70 -0.04 13.80 -14.08
N SER A 71 -0.04 12.72 -13.30
CA SER A 71 -0.21 11.35 -13.80
C SER A 71 -1.66 10.86 -13.69
N GLY A 72 -2.51 11.55 -12.92
CA GLY A 72 -3.86 11.09 -12.60
C GLY A 72 -3.89 9.92 -11.62
N VAL A 73 -2.73 9.47 -11.14
CA VAL A 73 -2.60 8.31 -10.25
C VAL A 73 -3.10 8.68 -8.85
N VAL A 74 -3.93 7.79 -8.30
CA VAL A 74 -4.34 7.84 -6.89
C VAL A 74 -3.57 6.77 -6.15
N ARG A 75 -2.72 7.21 -5.21
CA ARG A 75 -1.91 6.37 -4.36
C ARG A 75 -2.38 6.47 -2.91
N PHE A 76 -2.34 5.36 -2.20
CA PHE A 76 -2.68 5.29 -0.79
C PHE A 76 -1.41 5.06 0.04
N ASP A 77 -1.09 6.00 0.92
CA ASP A 77 -0.09 5.77 1.96
C ASP A 77 -0.78 5.04 3.12
N CYS A 78 -0.22 3.90 3.49
CA CYS A 78 -0.83 2.91 4.35
C CYS A 78 0.13 2.43 5.45
N ARG A 79 -0.43 1.75 6.44
CA ARG A 79 0.29 0.92 7.42
C ARG A 79 -0.25 -0.50 7.41
N LEU A 80 0.59 -1.44 7.78
CA LEU A 80 0.10 -2.75 8.20
C LEU A 80 -0.68 -2.58 9.50
N PRO A 81 -1.92 -3.08 9.59
CA PRO A 81 -2.63 -3.10 10.86
C PRO A 81 -1.81 -3.94 11.84
N LYS A 82 -1.59 -3.40 13.04
CA LYS A 82 -0.94 -4.17 14.11
C LYS A 82 -1.86 -5.33 14.48
N ILE A 83 -1.57 -6.51 13.96
CA ILE A 83 -2.16 -7.75 14.46
C ILE A 83 -1.66 -7.84 15.91
N HIS A 84 -2.54 -7.62 16.89
CA HIS A 84 -2.19 -7.87 18.28
C HIS A 84 -1.84 -9.36 18.40
N GLU A 85 -0.59 -9.66 18.74
CA GLU A 85 -0.16 -10.99 19.21
C GLU A 85 -0.96 -11.41 20.45
#